data_AF-A0A8T1P3F4-F1
#
_entry.id   AF-A0A8T1P3F4-F1
#
_cell.length_a   1.000
_cell.length_b   1.000
_cell.length_c   1.000
_cell.angle_alpha   90.00
_cell.angle_beta   90.00
_cell.angle_gamma   90.00
#
_symmetry.space_group_name_H-M   'P 1'
#
loop_
_entity.id
_entity.type
_entity.pdbx_description
1 polymer ?
#
loop_
_entity_poly.entity_id
_entity_poly.type
_entity_poly.pdbx_seq_one_letter_code
_entity_poly.pdbx_strand_id
1 'polypeptide(L)'
;MQNYGGTISLKSKIISEEVDECILWLSIIFITILCTPQPTIVRWSATPSVSGEVRLQWKGFCAIIANAYFMRRMARLPVKTLQLEQMAVEGQAEEPSIVASRMRLVFTTLEVVSPQWPRV
;
A
#
# COMPACT_ATOMS: atom_id res chain seq x y z
N MET A 1 13.72 -9.52 -48.73
CA MET A 1 13.18 -8.40 -47.91
C MET A 1 13.89 -8.42 -46.58
N GLN A 2 14.29 -7.23 -46.11
CA GLN A 2 15.23 -7.05 -45.00
C GLN A 2 14.66 -7.51 -43.66
N ASN A 3 15.58 -7.98 -42.83
CA ASN A 3 15.45 -8.55 -41.51
C ASN A 3 15.08 -7.45 -40.49
N TYR A 4 13.90 -7.50 -39.88
CA TYR A 4 13.60 -6.74 -38.65
C TYR A 4 13.64 -7.69 -37.46
N GLY A 5 14.88 -8.03 -37.09
CA GLY A 5 15.21 -8.51 -35.76
C GLY A 5 14.95 -7.41 -34.75
N GLY A 6 14.15 -7.72 -33.75
CA GLY A 6 13.79 -6.82 -32.67
C GLY A 6 13.06 -7.57 -31.57
N THR A 7 13.57 -8.72 -31.15
CA THR A 7 13.19 -9.31 -29.88
C THR A 7 13.64 -8.32 -28.81
N ILE A 8 12.72 -7.47 -28.33
CA ILE A 8 12.95 -6.67 -27.13
C ILE A 8 12.95 -7.67 -25.97
N SER A 9 14.07 -8.37 -25.82
CA SER A 9 14.38 -9.11 -24.61
C SER A 9 14.62 -8.07 -23.53
N LEU A 10 13.54 -7.65 -22.85
CA LEU A 10 13.61 -6.95 -21.57
C LEU A 10 14.28 -7.90 -20.56
N LYS A 11 15.60 -8.02 -20.62
CA LYS A 11 16.42 -8.53 -19.53
C LYS A 11 16.57 -7.39 -18.51
N SER A 12 15.47 -6.96 -17.90
CA SER A 12 15.56 -6.19 -16.67
C SER A 12 15.96 -7.17 -15.58
N LYS A 13 17.21 -7.07 -15.12
CA LYS A 13 17.67 -7.80 -13.95
C LYS A 13 17.08 -7.09 -12.73
N ILE A 14 15.84 -7.43 -12.39
CA ILE A 14 15.19 -6.93 -11.18
C ILE A 14 16.00 -7.44 -10.00
N ILE A 15 16.42 -6.54 -9.12
CA ILE A 15 17.21 -6.86 -7.94
C ILE A 15 16.24 -7.44 -6.89
N SER A 16 16.68 -8.43 -6.11
CA SER A 16 15.82 -9.08 -5.08
C SER A 16 15.17 -8.06 -4.14
N GLU A 17 15.93 -7.03 -3.75
CA GLU A 17 15.47 -5.95 -2.87
C GLU A 17 14.28 -5.17 -3.46
N GLU A 18 14.28 -4.93 -4.77
CA GLU A 18 13.16 -4.25 -5.46
C GLU A 18 11.89 -5.10 -5.42
N VAL A 19 12.04 -6.43 -5.52
CA VAL A 19 10.90 -7.37 -5.45
C VAL A 19 10.32 -7.38 -4.04
N ASP A 20 11.17 -7.46 -3.02
CA ASP A 20 10.76 -7.48 -1.62
C ASP A 20 10.06 -6.17 -1.24
N GLU A 21 10.61 -5.04 -1.70
CA GLU A 21 9.98 -3.74 -1.56
C GLU A 21 8.60 -3.74 -2.23
N CYS A 22 8.48 -4.16 -3.50
CA CYS A 22 7.20 -4.25 -4.20
C CYS A 22 6.16 -5.09 -3.43
N ILE A 23 6.57 -6.24 -2.89
CA ILE A 23 5.71 -7.11 -2.09
C ILE A 23 5.23 -6.39 -0.82
N LEU A 24 6.11 -5.64 -0.16
CA LEU A 24 5.75 -4.84 1.00
C LEU A 24 4.71 -3.77 0.64
N TRP A 25 4.92 -3.02 -0.44
CA TRP A 25 3.97 -1.99 -0.89
C TRP A 25 2.59 -2.59 -1.20
N LEU A 26 2.55 -3.73 -1.89
CA LEU A 26 1.29 -4.44 -2.16
C LEU A 26 0.63 -4.95 -0.87
N SER A 27 1.42 -5.45 0.07
CA SER A 27 0.92 -5.93 1.37
C SER A 27 0.24 -4.81 2.15
N ILE A 28 0.86 -3.62 2.20
CA ILE A 28 0.28 -2.43 2.84
C ILE A 28 -1.08 -2.09 2.20
N ILE A 29 -1.18 -2.09 0.87
CA ILE A 29 -2.44 -1.82 0.17
C ILE A 29 -3.52 -2.83 0.59
N PHE A 30 -3.23 -4.13 0.51
CA PHE A 30 -4.22 -5.15 0.84
C PHE A 30 -4.67 -5.09 2.30
N ILE A 31 -3.75 -4.85 3.23
CA ILE A 31 -4.08 -4.73 4.65
C ILE A 31 -4.90 -3.47 4.89
N THR A 32 -4.57 -2.33 4.28
CA THR A 32 -5.40 -1.13 4.38
C THR A 32 -6.81 -1.40 3.85
N ILE A 33 -6.95 -2.03 2.68
CA ILE A 33 -8.26 -2.44 2.16
C ILE A 33 -8.99 -3.30 3.19
N LEU A 34 -8.35 -4.31 3.78
CA LEU A 34 -8.97 -5.14 4.82
C LEU A 34 -9.34 -4.39 6.12
N CYS A 35 -8.72 -3.24 6.37
CA CYS A 35 -9.05 -2.34 7.48
C CYS A 35 -10.16 -1.35 7.13
N THR A 36 -10.66 -1.30 5.88
CA THR A 36 -11.72 -0.37 5.51
C THR A 36 -13.11 -0.88 5.92
N PRO A 37 -14.06 0.03 6.21
CA PRO A 37 -15.43 -0.34 6.53
C PRO A 37 -16.11 -1.08 5.36
N GLN A 38 -16.83 -2.17 5.67
CA GLN A 38 -17.74 -2.83 4.72
C GLN A 38 -18.92 -1.90 4.39
N PRO A 39 -19.48 -1.90 3.17
CA PRO A 39 -19.60 -3.04 2.25
C PRO A 39 -18.74 -3.01 0.98
N THR A 40 -17.75 -2.14 0.85
CA THR A 40 -17.03 -1.94 -0.43
C THR A 40 -16.05 -3.06 -0.83
N ILE A 41 -15.74 -4.00 0.06
CA ILE A 41 -14.76 -5.07 -0.19
C ILE A 41 -15.46 -6.35 -0.64
N VAL A 42 -15.46 -6.60 -1.95
CA VAL A 42 -15.83 -7.92 -2.50
C VAL A 42 -14.62 -8.84 -2.44
N ARG A 43 -14.75 -9.98 -1.77
CA ARG A 43 -13.69 -10.98 -1.67
C ARG A 43 -13.79 -11.99 -2.84
N TRP A 44 -12.89 -11.85 -3.81
CA TRP A 44 -12.84 -12.71 -5.00
C TRP A 44 -12.11 -14.04 -4.79
N SER A 45 -11.45 -14.22 -3.65
CA SER A 45 -10.69 -15.43 -3.32
C SER A 45 -10.79 -15.78 -1.84
N ALA A 46 -10.92 -17.07 -1.52
CA ALA A 46 -10.88 -17.57 -0.16
C ALA A 46 -9.45 -17.54 0.44
N THR A 47 -8.42 -17.39 -0.40
CA THR A 47 -7.03 -17.25 0.05
C THR A 47 -6.81 -15.84 0.61
N PRO A 48 -6.12 -15.68 1.76
CA PRO A 48 -5.71 -14.37 2.26
C PRO A 48 -4.71 -13.70 1.31
N SER A 49 -4.80 -12.38 1.14
CA SER A 49 -3.88 -11.60 0.28
C SER A 49 -2.48 -11.45 0.88
N VAL A 50 -2.34 -11.64 2.19
CA VAL A 50 -1.09 -11.56 2.96
C VAL A 50 -1.07 -12.63 4.04
N SER A 51 0.12 -13.00 4.52
CA SER A 51 0.26 -13.91 5.66
C SER A 51 -0.31 -13.29 6.94
N GLY A 52 -0.67 -14.14 7.91
CA GLY A 52 -1.18 -13.68 9.21
C GLY A 52 -0.17 -12.84 10.00
N GLU A 53 1.12 -13.16 9.88
CA GLU A 53 2.22 -12.43 10.52
C GLU A 53 2.37 -11.02 9.94
N VAL A 54 2.49 -10.90 8.61
CA VAL A 54 2.60 -9.59 7.92
C VAL A 54 1.37 -8.75 8.22
N ARG A 55 0.18 -9.38 8.21
CA ARG A 55 -1.05 -8.70 8.58
C ARG A 55 -1.00 -8.16 10.01
N LEU A 56 -0.55 -8.97 10.97
CA LEU A 56 -0.49 -8.58 12.38
C LEU A 56 0.48 -7.40 12.59
N GLN A 57 1.67 -7.48 11.99
CA GLN A 57 2.71 -6.46 12.05
C GLN A 57 2.20 -5.12 11.50
N TRP A 58 1.66 -5.11 10.28
CA TRP A 58 1.30 -3.88 9.58
C TRP A 58 -0.13 -3.37 9.89
N LYS A 59 -0.90 -4.09 10.71
CA LYS A 59 -2.30 -3.73 11.01
C LYS A 59 -2.43 -2.34 11.60
N GLY A 60 -1.57 -1.98 12.56
CA GLY A 60 -1.62 -0.68 13.25
C GLY A 60 -1.41 0.48 12.27
N PHE A 61 -0.29 0.44 11.55
CA PHE A 61 0.05 1.38 10.48
C PHE A 61 -1.10 1.54 9.46
N CYS A 62 -1.59 0.43 8.91
CA CYS A 62 -2.64 0.44 7.91
C CYS A 62 -3.99 0.94 8.45
N ALA A 63 -4.33 0.61 9.70
CA ALA A 63 -5.57 1.06 10.35
C ALA A 63 -5.58 2.57 10.58
N ILE A 64 -4.44 3.18 10.88
CA ILE A 64 -4.34 4.63 11.02
C ILE A 64 -4.63 5.34 9.70
N ILE A 65 -4.10 4.82 8.59
CA ILE A 65 -4.35 5.37 7.25
C ILE A 65 -5.84 5.22 6.89
N ALA A 66 -6.40 4.01 7.05
CA ALA A 66 -7.81 3.75 6.78
C ALA A 66 -8.72 4.68 7.62
N ASN A 67 -8.46 4.79 8.92
CA ASN A 67 -9.24 5.65 9.81
C ASN A 67 -9.15 7.14 9.40
N ALA A 68 -7.96 7.61 9.03
CA ALA A 68 -7.79 8.98 8.54
C ALA A 68 -8.61 9.24 7.26
N TYR A 69 -8.66 8.27 6.35
CA TYR A 69 -9.42 8.35 5.11
C TYR A 69 -10.93 8.43 5.36
N PHE A 70 -11.50 7.48 6.11
CA PHE A 70 -12.95 7.38 6.31
C PHE A 70 -13.50 8.32 7.38
N MET A 71 -12.84 8.43 8.53
CA MET A 71 -13.40 9.14 9.68
C MET A 71 -12.98 10.60 9.72
N ARG A 72 -11.79 10.93 9.21
CA ARG A 72 -11.19 12.25 9.38
C ARG A 72 -11.18 13.09 8.11
N ARG A 73 -11.79 12.61 7.01
CA ARG A 73 -11.77 13.28 5.69
C ARG A 73 -10.36 13.69 5.26
N MET A 74 -9.37 12.84 5.53
CA MET A 74 -7.95 13.12 5.27
C MET A 74 -7.41 14.37 6.01
N ALA A 75 -8.05 14.82 7.10
CA ALA A 75 -7.57 15.94 7.90
C ALA A 75 -6.21 15.61 8.51
N ARG A 76 -5.16 16.15 7.86
CA ARG A 76 -3.75 16.20 8.27
C ARG A 76 -3.34 15.04 9.16
N LEU A 77 -3.23 13.84 8.58
CA LEU A 77 -2.54 12.73 9.23
C LEU A 77 -1.06 13.12 9.40
N PRO A 78 -0.54 13.31 10.62
CA PRO A 78 0.83 13.72 10.81
C PRO A 78 1.77 12.60 10.36
N VAL A 79 2.66 12.90 9.40
CA VAL A 79 3.66 11.94 8.89
C VAL A 79 4.47 11.33 10.04
N LYS A 80 4.75 12.12 11.08
CA LYS A 80 5.43 11.67 12.30
C LYS A 80 4.71 10.53 13.02
N THR A 81 3.37 10.55 13.08
CA THR A 81 2.60 9.46 13.70
C THR A 81 2.73 8.18 12.88
N LEU A 82 2.67 8.28 11.56
CA LEU A 82 2.89 7.13 10.68
C LEU A 82 4.31 6.59 10.75
N GLN A 83 5.31 7.47 10.83
CA GLN A 83 6.71 7.07 10.99
C GLN A 83 6.96 6.31 12.30
N LEU A 84 6.31 6.70 13.40
CA LEU A 84 6.44 5.97 14.66
C LEU A 84 5.87 4.55 14.57
N GLU A 85 4.75 4.39 13.87
CA GLU A 85 4.13 3.09 13.64
C GLU A 85 4.96 2.24 12.66
N GLN A 86 5.50 2.83 11.60
CA GLN A 86 6.42 2.15 10.69
C GLN A 86 7.69 1.72 11.44
N MET A 87 8.27 2.58 12.28
CA MET A 87 9.43 2.25 13.11
C MET A 87 9.13 1.10 14.08
N ALA A 88 7.92 1.04 14.64
CA ALA A 88 7.50 -0.08 15.49
C ALA A 88 7.45 -1.42 14.73
N VAL A 89 7.28 -1.40 13.40
CA VAL A 89 7.20 -2.59 12.56
C VAL A 89 8.57 -2.99 12.01
N GLU A 90 9.33 -2.06 11.45
CA GLU A 90 10.60 -2.35 10.77
C GLU A 90 11.83 -2.21 11.69
N GLY A 91 11.65 -1.68 12.90
CA GLY A 91 12.73 -1.45 13.87
C GLY A 91 13.63 -0.24 13.55
N GLN A 92 13.39 0.42 12.42
CA GLN A 92 14.10 1.61 11.97
C GLN A 92 13.13 2.63 11.40
N ALA A 93 13.44 3.92 11.55
CA ALA A 93 12.62 4.98 10.98
C ALA A 93 13.00 5.23 9.52
N GLU A 94 12.05 5.03 8.61
CA GLU A 94 12.19 5.45 7.21
C GLU A 94 12.15 6.98 7.09
N GLU A 95 12.74 7.49 6.01
CA GLU A 95 12.72 8.91 5.67
C GLU A 95 11.27 9.41 5.51
N PRO A 96 10.91 10.62 5.98
CA PRO A 96 9.54 11.10 5.93
C PRO A 96 8.93 11.07 4.52
N SER A 97 9.73 11.29 3.48
CA SER A 97 9.27 11.23 2.09
C SER A 97 8.79 9.83 1.67
N ILE A 98 9.43 8.77 2.15
CA ILE A 98 9.08 7.38 1.86
C ILE A 98 7.77 7.02 2.54
N VAL A 99 7.63 7.36 3.83
CA VAL A 99 6.38 7.13 4.57
C VAL A 99 5.21 7.91 3.96
N ALA A 100 5.46 9.16 3.55
CA ALA A 100 4.47 9.94 2.82
C ALA A 100 4.09 9.30 1.47
N SER A 101 5.04 8.68 0.78
CA SER A 101 4.80 7.97 -0.48
C SER A 101 3.97 6.70 -0.25
N ARG A 102 4.25 5.91 0.80
CA ARG A 102 3.44 4.76 1.24
C ARG A 102 1.99 5.16 1.51
N MET A 103 1.82 6.23 2.29
CA MET A 103 0.51 6.81 2.57
C MET A 103 -0.22 7.27 1.30
N ARG A 104 0.48 7.96 0.39
CA ARG A 104 -0.11 8.45 -0.87
C ARG A 104 -0.61 7.30 -1.73
N LEU A 105 0.18 6.23 -1.90
CA LEU A 105 -0.23 5.07 -2.70
C LEU A 105 -1.50 4.41 -2.17
N VAL A 106 -1.60 4.31 -0.84
CA VAL A 106 -2.79 3.77 -0.19
C VAL A 106 -4.01 4.67 -0.43
N PHE A 107 -3.85 5.99 -0.29
CA PHE A 107 -4.94 6.93 -0.53
C PHE A 107 -5.42 6.94 -1.97
N THR A 108 -4.50 6.98 -2.95
CA THR A 108 -4.88 6.91 -4.36
C THR A 108 -5.63 5.61 -4.67
N THR A 109 -5.24 4.51 -4.04
CA THR A 109 -5.97 3.24 -4.16
C THR A 109 -7.38 3.35 -3.57
N LEU A 110 -7.51 3.90 -2.35
CA LEU A 110 -8.80 4.07 -1.67
C LEU A 110 -9.77 4.98 -2.43
N GLU A 111 -9.28 6.04 -3.07
CA GLU A 111 -10.10 6.90 -3.94
C GLU A 111 -10.68 6.17 -5.16
N VAL A 112 -10.00 5.13 -5.63
CA VAL A 112 -10.49 4.30 -6.74
C VAL A 112 -11.45 3.24 -6.24
N VAL A 113 -11.10 2.49 -5.18
CA VAL A 113 -11.87 1.31 -4.74
C VAL A 113 -13.02 1.65 -3.80
N SER A 114 -12.97 2.79 -3.11
CA SER A 114 -13.99 3.21 -2.13
C SER A 114 -14.13 4.74 -2.07
N PRO A 115 -14.48 5.41 -3.19
CA PRO A 115 -14.52 6.85 -3.30
C PRO A 115 -15.44 7.48 -2.24
N GLN A 116 -14.92 8.44 -1.47
CA GLN A 116 -15.70 9.19 -0.46
C GLN A 116 -16.20 10.54 -0.96
N TRP A 117 -15.63 11.06 -2.05
CA TRP A 117 -15.96 12.37 -2.61
C TRP A 117 -16.49 12.23 -4.04
N PRO A 118 -17.44 13.09 -4.46
CA PRO A 118 -17.85 13.17 -5.86
C PRO A 118 -16.64 13.49 -6.73
N ARG A 119 -16.52 12.81 -7.87
CA ARG A 119 -15.57 13.21 -8.91
C ARG A 119 -16.12 14.49 -9.56
N VAL A 120 -15.29 15.54 -9.59
CA VAL A 120 -15.61 16.82 -10.24
C VAL A 120 -15.53 16.69 -11.75
#